data_AF-A0A2U9BGK0-F1
#
_entry.id   AF-A0A2U9BGK0-F1
#
_cell.length_a   1.000
_cell.length_b   1.000
_cell.length_c   1.000
_cell.angle_alpha   90.00
_cell.angle_beta   90.00
_cell.angle_gamma   90.00
#
_symmetry.space_group_name_H-M   'P 1'
#
loop_
_entity.id
_entity.type
_entity.pdbx_description
1 polymer ?
#
loop_
_entity_poly.entity_id
_entity_poly.type
_entity_poly.pdbx_seq_one_letter_code
_entity_poly.pdbx_strand_id
1 'polypeptide(L)'
;MSEWLGVCVLLSLLLSLLTAAGYVLFSAVRSDITVVTGSPPIKRITFAYKFREARRDARGQLFDESRSIGPKLSRIRVFYAEPTKVPGPQCRCAIGCILSEGENKADEELTRRFETSGFNVFSFPEVTHVVTTSLPHRAFFSVLLRVWRVYSQLELYIKVFCISAEPHSIT
;
A
#
# COMPACT_ATOMS: atom_id res chain seq x y z
N MET A 1 1.51 45.95 25.68
CA MET A 1 1.21 45.79 24.23
C MET A 1 1.70 44.44 23.68
N SER A 2 2.80 43.87 24.19
CA SER A 2 3.30 42.53 23.79
C SER A 2 2.32 41.38 24.04
N GLU A 3 1.64 41.36 25.19
CA GLU A 3 0.75 40.26 25.61
C GLU A 3 -0.44 40.07 24.65
N TRP A 4 -1.08 41.17 24.24
CA TRP A 4 -2.21 41.16 23.31
C TRP A 4 -1.80 40.70 21.90
N LEU A 5 -0.60 41.08 21.46
CA LEU A 5 -0.04 40.61 20.19
C LEU A 5 0.24 39.10 20.25
N GLY A 6 0.75 38.59 21.37
CA GLY A 6 0.98 37.15 21.58
C GLY A 6 -0.32 36.33 21.52
N VAL A 7 -1.38 36.82 22.16
CA VAL A 7 -2.71 36.19 22.11
C VAL A 7 -3.27 36.17 20.68
N CYS A 8 -3.14 37.27 19.94
CA CYS A 8 -3.59 37.34 18.54
C CYS A 8 -2.82 36.37 17.62
N VAL A 9 -1.50 36.23 17.82
CA VAL A 9 -0.67 35.27 17.07
C VAL A 9 -1.06 33.83 17.40
N LEU A 10 -1.30 33.52 18.68
CA LEU A 10 -1.71 32.17 19.08
C LEU A 10 -3.09 31.81 18.55
N LEU A 11 -4.03 32.76 18.61
CA LEU A 11 -5.39 32.58 18.11
C LEU A 11 -5.40 32.38 16.58
N SER A 12 -4.66 33.22 15.84
CA SER A 12 -4.55 33.08 14.37
C SER A 12 -3.87 31.77 13.96
N LEU A 13 -2.85 31.32 14.69
CA LEU A 13 -2.23 30.01 14.48
C LEU A 13 -3.23 28.87 14.71
N LEU A 14 -4.01 28.93 15.79
CA LEU A 14 -5.03 27.93 16.13
C LEU A 14 -6.12 27.85 15.04
N LEU A 15 -6.63 29.00 14.59
CA LEU A 15 -7.62 29.08 13.51
C LEU A 15 -7.07 28.53 12.18
N SER A 16 -5.80 28.82 11.86
CA SER A 16 -5.14 28.27 10.67
C SER A 16 -5.03 26.75 10.76
N LEU A 17 -4.64 26.22 11.93
CA LEU A 17 -4.53 24.77 12.17
C LEU A 17 -5.90 24.07 12.03
N LEU A 18 -6.95 24.67 12.59
CA LEU A 18 -8.33 24.17 12.49
C LEU A 18 -8.83 24.18 11.04
N THR A 19 -8.54 25.24 10.29
CA THR A 19 -8.93 25.35 8.87
C THR A 19 -8.19 24.31 8.03
N ALA A 20 -6.90 24.11 8.26
CA ALA A 20 -6.11 23.06 7.61
C ALA A 20 -6.63 21.66 7.96
N ALA A 21 -6.95 21.40 9.23
CA ALA A 21 -7.53 20.12 9.66
C ALA A 21 -8.90 19.88 9.01
N GLY A 22 -9.77 20.89 8.98
CA GLY A 22 -11.06 20.83 8.31
C GLY A 22 -10.92 20.56 6.80
N TYR A 23 -9.97 21.22 6.13
CA TYR A 23 -9.67 20.98 4.73
C TYR A 23 -9.18 19.55 4.48
N VAL A 24 -8.28 19.04 5.33
CA VAL A 24 -7.77 17.66 5.24
C VAL A 24 -8.91 16.66 5.45
N LEU A 25 -9.78 16.86 6.45
CA LEU A 25 -10.92 15.99 6.71
C LEU A 25 -11.94 16.02 5.55
N PHE A 26 -12.24 17.19 5.02
CA PHE A 26 -13.17 17.35 3.89
C PHE A 26 -12.62 16.71 2.60
N SER A 27 -11.33 16.93 2.32
CA SER A 27 -10.57 16.29 1.24
C SER A 27 -10.55 14.75 1.40
N ALA A 28 -10.35 14.29 2.64
CA ALA A 28 -10.33 12.88 2.97
C ALA A 28 -11.67 12.22 2.67
N VAL A 29 -12.79 12.80 3.13
CA VAL A 29 -14.15 12.26 2.94
C VAL A 29 -14.50 12.09 1.48
N ARG A 30 -14.14 13.06 0.63
CA ARG A 30 -14.53 13.12 -0.79
C ARG A 30 -13.71 12.21 -1.73
N SER A 31 -12.65 11.58 -1.23
CA SER A 31 -11.91 10.60 -2.01
C SER A 31 -12.68 9.29 -2.01
N ASP A 32 -13.40 9.02 -3.11
CA ASP A 32 -14.17 7.79 -3.25
C ASP A 32 -13.22 6.58 -3.35
N ILE A 33 -13.52 5.54 -2.57
CA ILE A 33 -12.78 4.28 -2.58
C ILE A 33 -13.67 3.27 -3.26
N THR A 34 -13.24 2.82 -4.44
CA THR A 34 -13.96 1.77 -5.15
C THR A 34 -13.37 0.42 -4.74
N VAL A 35 -14.20 -0.41 -4.12
CA VAL A 35 -13.90 -1.82 -3.85
C VAL A 35 -14.61 -2.65 -4.92
N VAL A 36 -13.84 -3.39 -5.72
CA VAL A 36 -14.38 -4.23 -6.80
C VAL A 36 -13.89 -5.65 -6.62
N THR A 37 -14.82 -6.61 -6.70
CA THR A 37 -14.51 -8.02 -6.92
C THR A 37 -14.57 -8.32 -8.41
N GLY A 38 -13.52 -8.97 -8.91
CA GLY A 38 -13.48 -9.38 -10.31
C GLY A 38 -12.21 -10.16 -10.63
N SER A 39 -11.97 -10.31 -11.93
CA SER A 39 -10.70 -10.82 -12.43
C SER A 39 -9.54 -9.96 -11.91
N PRO A 40 -8.40 -10.56 -11.57
CA PRO A 40 -7.27 -9.82 -11.04
C PRO A 40 -6.85 -8.74 -12.03
N PRO A 41 -6.51 -7.53 -11.57
CA PRO A 41 -5.95 -6.49 -12.44
C PRO A 41 -4.54 -6.86 -12.93
N ILE A 42 -3.92 -7.90 -12.35
CA ILE A 42 -2.55 -8.34 -12.60
C ILE A 42 -2.59 -9.78 -13.09
N LYS A 43 -1.98 -10.05 -14.24
CA LYS A 43 -1.85 -11.41 -14.80
C LYS A 43 -0.73 -12.20 -14.09
N ARG A 44 -0.28 -13.32 -14.66
CA ARG A 44 0.97 -13.98 -14.21
C ARG A 44 2.10 -12.94 -14.16
N ILE A 45 2.82 -12.84 -13.04
CA ILE A 45 3.93 -11.89 -12.89
C ILE A 45 5.22 -12.58 -12.51
N THR A 46 6.34 -12.07 -13.02
CA THR A 46 7.67 -12.35 -12.50
C THR A 46 8.06 -11.22 -11.56
N PHE A 47 8.22 -11.54 -10.28
CA PHE A 47 8.43 -10.58 -9.22
C PHE A 47 9.83 -10.75 -8.63
N ALA A 48 10.64 -9.69 -8.67
CA ALA A 48 11.88 -9.61 -7.92
C ALA A 48 11.59 -8.98 -6.56
N TYR A 49 11.91 -9.66 -5.47
CA TYR A 49 11.54 -9.25 -4.13
C TYR A 49 12.60 -9.53 -3.07
N LYS A 50 12.61 -8.68 -2.05
CA LYS A 50 13.30 -8.95 -0.78
C LYS A 50 12.28 -9.06 0.33
N PHE A 51 12.45 -10.09 1.15
CA PHE A 51 11.66 -10.27 2.35
C PHE A 51 12.21 -9.38 3.47
N ARG A 52 11.32 -8.72 4.21
CA ARG A 52 11.68 -8.06 5.46
C ARG A 52 10.60 -8.15 6.51
N GLU A 53 11.06 -8.24 7.74
CA GLU A 53 10.29 -7.86 8.92
C GLU A 53 10.04 -6.35 8.85
N ALA A 54 8.78 -5.97 8.90
CA ALA A 54 8.26 -4.62 8.66
C ALA A 54 8.47 -3.73 9.89
N ARG A 55 9.71 -3.64 10.37
CA ARG A 55 10.11 -2.56 11.27
C ARG A 55 9.92 -1.24 10.52
N ARG A 56 9.27 -0.25 11.15
CA ARG A 56 8.83 1.00 10.51
C ARG A 56 9.96 1.79 9.82
N ASP A 57 11.20 1.53 10.23
CA ASP A 57 12.35 2.40 10.06
C ASP A 57 13.12 2.13 8.74
N ALA A 58 12.87 1.00 8.07
CA ALA A 58 13.55 0.61 6.82
C ALA A 58 12.67 0.73 5.55
N ARG A 59 11.48 1.37 5.67
CA ARG A 59 10.46 1.37 4.60
C ARG A 59 10.86 2.13 3.33
N GLY A 60 11.80 3.08 3.43
CA GLY A 60 12.35 3.84 2.30
C GLY A 60 13.49 3.10 1.59
N GLN A 61 14.43 2.52 2.34
CA GLN A 61 15.68 1.99 1.79
C GLN A 61 15.47 0.93 0.70
N LEU A 62 14.59 -0.06 0.93
CA LEU A 62 14.29 -1.09 -0.08
C LEU A 62 13.52 -0.52 -1.28
N PHE A 63 12.71 0.50 -1.05
CA PHE A 63 12.00 1.19 -2.13
C PHE A 63 12.99 1.94 -3.01
N ASP A 64 13.95 2.63 -2.41
CA ASP A 64 14.98 3.38 -3.11
C ASP A 64 15.95 2.44 -3.84
N GLU A 65 16.33 1.32 -3.21
CA GLU A 65 17.15 0.27 -3.83
C GLU A 65 16.44 -0.38 -5.03
N SER A 66 15.17 -0.76 -4.89
CA SER A 66 14.42 -1.31 -6.03
C SER A 66 14.25 -0.29 -7.16
N ARG A 67 14.14 1.00 -6.81
CA ARG A 67 13.99 2.11 -7.75
C ARG A 67 15.29 2.44 -8.48
N SER A 68 16.45 2.30 -7.82
CA SER A 68 17.74 2.55 -8.48
C SER A 68 18.04 1.48 -9.53
N ILE A 69 17.64 0.23 -9.29
CA ILE A 69 17.82 -0.88 -10.24
C ILE A 69 16.80 -0.80 -11.39
N GLY A 70 15.53 -0.58 -11.06
CA GLY A 70 14.42 -0.60 -12.03
C GLY A 70 13.53 0.65 -11.97
N PRO A 71 14.01 1.82 -12.39
CA PRO A 71 13.29 3.09 -12.21
C PRO A 71 11.96 3.18 -12.97
N LYS A 72 11.84 2.42 -14.07
CA LYS A 72 10.63 2.35 -14.91
C LYS A 72 9.70 1.20 -14.55
N LEU A 73 10.11 0.30 -13.63
CA LEU A 73 9.33 -0.87 -13.28
C LEU A 73 8.24 -0.53 -12.25
N SER A 74 7.12 -1.23 -12.37
CA SER A 74 6.05 -1.20 -11.38
C SER A 74 6.53 -1.83 -10.07
N ARG A 75 6.35 -1.11 -8.96
CA ARG A 75 6.75 -1.56 -7.62
C ARG A 75 5.55 -2.11 -6.87
N ILE A 76 5.72 -3.27 -6.25
CA ILE A 76 4.70 -3.92 -5.43
C ILE A 76 5.25 -4.12 -4.01
N ARG A 77 4.36 -3.97 -3.03
CA ARG A 77 4.57 -4.42 -1.66
C ARG A 77 3.48 -5.42 -1.30
N VAL A 78 3.91 -6.60 -0.89
CA VAL A 78 3.03 -7.69 -0.46
C VAL A 78 3.14 -7.82 1.05
N PHE A 79 2.00 -7.73 1.75
CA PHE A 79 1.94 -7.97 3.19
C PHE A 79 1.42 -9.38 3.44
N TYR A 80 2.17 -10.19 4.19
CA TYR A 80 1.74 -11.54 4.59
C TYR A 80 0.86 -11.54 5.84
N ALA A 81 0.87 -10.42 6.58
CA ALA A 81 0.05 -10.23 7.76
C ALA A 81 -0.58 -8.84 7.74
N GLU A 82 -1.77 -8.70 8.29
CA GLU A 82 -2.48 -7.42 8.36
C GLU A 82 -1.63 -6.37 9.11
N PRO A 83 -1.19 -5.29 8.43
CA PRO A 83 -0.27 -4.31 9.02
C PRO A 83 -0.93 -3.46 10.11
N THR A 84 -2.26 -3.49 10.22
CA THR A 84 -3.05 -2.81 11.26
C THR A 84 -3.20 -3.64 12.53
N LYS A 85 -3.18 -4.98 12.42
CA LYS A 85 -3.38 -5.91 13.56
C LYS A 85 -2.07 -6.44 14.14
N VAL A 86 -0.99 -6.48 13.35
CA VAL A 86 0.29 -7.05 13.79
C VAL A 86 1.28 -5.94 14.16
N PRO A 87 1.89 -5.97 15.37
CA PRO A 87 2.90 -4.99 15.75
C PRO A 87 4.10 -5.05 14.80
N GLY A 88 4.66 -3.88 14.47
CA GLY A 88 5.69 -3.68 13.44
C GLY A 88 6.77 -4.77 13.30
N PRO A 89 7.46 -5.21 14.37
CA PRO A 89 8.50 -6.24 14.25
C PRO A 89 8.00 -7.62 13.78
N GLN A 90 6.72 -7.93 13.94
CA GLN A 90 6.13 -9.22 13.54
C GLN A 90 5.44 -9.16 12.17
N CYS A 91 5.18 -7.97 11.64
CA CYS A 91 4.55 -7.83 10.34
C CYS A 91 5.58 -8.20 9.26
N ARG A 92 5.28 -9.19 8.43
CA ARG A 92 6.17 -9.69 7.37
C ARG A 92 5.72 -9.16 6.03
N CYS A 93 6.63 -8.56 5.26
CA CYS A 93 6.31 -8.09 3.93
C CYS A 93 7.43 -8.39 2.92
N ALA A 94 7.02 -8.56 1.67
CA ALA A 94 7.91 -8.58 0.52
C ALA A 94 7.80 -7.26 -0.24
N ILE A 95 8.92 -6.68 -0.63
CA ILE A 95 8.99 -5.45 -1.42
C ILE A 95 9.84 -5.71 -2.65
N GLY A 96 9.38 -5.21 -3.79
CA GLY A 96 10.22 -5.17 -4.98
C GLY A 96 9.49 -4.73 -6.25
N CYS A 97 9.94 -5.24 -7.39
CA CYS A 97 9.51 -4.81 -8.71
C CYS A 97 8.96 -5.97 -9.55
N ILE A 98 7.94 -5.67 -10.35
CA ILE A 98 7.47 -6.56 -11.41
C ILE A 98 8.49 -6.49 -12.55
N LEU A 99 9.11 -7.62 -12.87
CA LEU A 99 10.05 -7.75 -13.99
C LEU A 99 9.33 -8.04 -15.30
N SER A 100 8.24 -8.82 -15.23
CA SER A 100 7.36 -9.08 -16.36
C SER A 100 5.94 -9.39 -15.92
N GLU A 101 4.99 -9.16 -16.81
CA GLU A 101 3.57 -9.43 -16.61
C GLU A 101 2.96 -10.09 -17.86
N GLY A 102 2.14 -11.11 -17.65
CA GLY A 102 1.52 -11.92 -18.69
C GLY A 102 2.52 -12.84 -19.39
N GLU A 103 2.48 -12.83 -20.72
CA GLU A 103 3.39 -13.61 -21.56
C GLU A 103 4.71 -12.87 -21.89
N ASN A 104 4.86 -11.65 -21.38
CA ASN A 104 6.08 -10.89 -21.61
C ASN A 104 7.27 -11.58 -20.92
N LYS A 105 8.36 -11.73 -21.66
CA LYS A 105 9.62 -12.20 -21.08
C LYS A 105 10.23 -11.13 -20.20
N ALA A 106 10.71 -11.54 -19.03
CA ALA A 106 11.53 -10.68 -18.18
C ALA A 106 12.87 -10.42 -18.88
N ASP A 107 13.35 -9.19 -18.78
CA ASP A 107 14.69 -8.83 -19.24
C ASP A 107 15.73 -9.55 -18.37
N GLU A 108 16.52 -10.42 -18.99
CA GLU A 108 17.52 -11.25 -18.31
C GLU A 108 18.61 -10.40 -17.64
N GLU A 109 18.99 -9.27 -18.25
CA GLU A 109 20.01 -8.37 -17.70
C GLU A 109 19.48 -7.66 -16.44
N LEU A 110 18.23 -7.21 -16.48
CA LEU A 110 17.58 -6.64 -15.29
C LEU A 110 17.40 -7.69 -14.19
N THR A 111 17.01 -8.91 -14.56
CA THR A 111 16.84 -10.02 -13.62
C THR A 111 18.16 -10.30 -12.88
N ARG A 112 19.27 -10.40 -13.60
CA ARG A 112 20.61 -10.59 -13.01
C ARG A 112 21.01 -9.46 -12.08
N ARG A 113 20.68 -8.20 -12.40
CA ARG A 113 20.96 -7.05 -11.52
C ARG A 113 20.21 -7.13 -10.20
N PHE A 114 18.95 -7.55 -10.25
CA PHE A 114 18.15 -7.78 -9.04
C PHE A 114 18.73 -8.92 -8.20
N GLU A 115 19.07 -10.06 -8.81
CA GLU A 115 19.70 -11.20 -8.12
C GLU A 115 21.04 -10.83 -7.50
N THR A 116 21.91 -10.13 -8.24
CA THR A 116 23.22 -9.65 -7.76
C THR A 116 23.07 -8.69 -6.57
N SER A 117 21.99 -7.91 -6.56
CA SER A 117 21.65 -7.03 -5.45
C SER A 117 21.01 -7.79 -4.29
N GLY A 118 20.80 -9.11 -4.38
CA GLY A 118 20.26 -9.97 -3.33
C GLY A 118 18.73 -10.05 -3.31
N PHE A 119 18.05 -9.72 -4.41
CA PHE A 119 16.60 -9.96 -4.55
C PHE A 119 16.37 -11.39 -5.00
N ASN A 120 15.31 -12.01 -4.46
CA ASN A 120 14.80 -13.29 -4.96
C ASN A 120 13.87 -13.03 -6.14
N VAL A 121 13.92 -13.88 -7.16
CA VAL A 121 13.02 -13.79 -8.31
C VAL A 121 12.07 -14.97 -8.28
N PHE A 122 10.76 -14.69 -8.35
CA PHE A 122 9.73 -15.73 -8.37
C PHE A 122 8.60 -15.36 -9.32
N SER A 123 8.10 -16.35 -10.05
CA SER A 123 6.94 -16.19 -10.93
C SER A 123 5.67 -16.59 -10.20
N PHE A 124 4.81 -15.62 -9.91
CA PHE A 124 3.51 -15.87 -9.29
C PHE A 124 2.50 -16.31 -10.34
N PRO A 125 1.69 -17.36 -10.05
CA PRO A 125 0.61 -17.77 -10.93
C PRO A 125 -0.47 -16.69 -11.00
N GLU A 126 -1.30 -16.78 -12.05
CA GLU A 126 -2.48 -15.91 -12.16
C GLU A 126 -3.51 -16.29 -11.10
N VAL A 127 -4.04 -15.29 -10.39
CA VAL A 127 -4.99 -15.47 -9.29
C VAL A 127 -6.41 -15.37 -9.84
N THR A 128 -7.28 -16.33 -9.57
CA THR A 128 -8.62 -16.34 -10.19
C THR A 128 -9.60 -15.32 -9.57
N HIS A 129 -9.43 -14.99 -8.29
CA HIS A 129 -10.34 -14.10 -7.55
C HIS A 129 -9.54 -13.13 -6.69
N VAL A 130 -9.76 -11.83 -6.89
CA VAL A 130 -9.09 -10.79 -6.10
C VAL A 130 -10.10 -9.70 -5.73
N VAL A 131 -10.02 -9.25 -4.47
CA VAL A 131 -10.67 -8.03 -4.02
C VAL A 131 -9.70 -6.88 -4.25
N THR A 132 -10.02 -6.01 -5.20
CA THR A 132 -9.16 -4.86 -5.53
C THR A 132 -9.77 -3.59 -4.97
N THR A 133 -8.94 -2.81 -4.28
CA THR A 133 -9.30 -1.47 -3.81
C THR A 133 -8.42 -0.44 -4.49
N SER A 134 -9.01 0.56 -5.15
CA SER A 134 -8.26 1.67 -5.75
C SER A 134 -8.54 2.97 -5.00
N LEU A 135 -7.49 3.75 -4.75
CA LEU A 135 -7.61 5.10 -4.20
C LEU A 135 -6.74 6.06 -5.05
N PRO A 136 -7.33 7.10 -5.65
CA PRO A 136 -6.56 8.07 -6.45
C PRO A 136 -5.56 8.82 -5.58
N HIS A 137 -4.31 8.88 -6.02
CA HIS A 137 -3.22 9.55 -5.29
C HIS A 137 -3.26 11.06 -5.53
N ARG A 138 -4.14 11.78 -4.81
CA ARG A 138 -4.33 13.23 -5.00
C ARG A 138 -3.81 14.14 -3.87
N ALA A 139 -3.44 13.62 -2.70
CA ALA A 139 -3.00 14.46 -1.57
C ALA A 139 -1.85 13.85 -0.75
N PHE A 140 -0.94 14.68 -0.21
CA PHE A 140 0.19 14.25 0.64
C PHE A 140 -0.25 13.44 1.88
N PHE A 141 -1.39 13.78 2.49
CA PHE A 141 -1.98 13.03 3.61
C PHE A 141 -2.73 11.75 3.19
N SER A 142 -2.86 11.50 1.89
CA SER A 142 -3.57 10.31 1.37
C SER A 142 -2.94 9.02 1.84
N VAL A 143 -1.62 8.95 2.11
CA VAL A 143 -0.98 7.67 2.46
C VAL A 143 -1.48 7.13 3.81
N LEU A 144 -1.58 7.98 4.84
CA LEU A 144 -2.06 7.56 6.17
C LEU A 144 -3.57 7.32 6.16
N LEU A 145 -4.33 8.22 5.56
CA LEU A 145 -5.78 8.09 5.39
C LEU A 145 -6.14 6.85 4.57
N ARG A 146 -5.34 6.52 3.54
CA ARG A 146 -5.52 5.33 2.70
C ARG A 146 -5.38 4.06 3.51
N VAL A 147 -4.36 3.94 4.37
CA VAL A 147 -4.22 2.74 5.20
C VAL A 147 -5.45 2.59 6.10
N TRP A 148 -5.79 3.61 6.88
CA TRP A 148 -6.91 3.45 7.82
C TRP A 148 -8.26 3.20 7.12
N ARG A 149 -8.57 3.95 6.07
CA ARG A 149 -9.87 3.86 5.38
C ARG A 149 -9.99 2.65 4.45
N VAL A 150 -8.95 2.32 3.69
CA VAL A 150 -8.98 1.15 2.78
C VAL A 150 -9.04 -0.15 3.57
N TYR A 151 -8.22 -0.31 4.61
CA TYR A 151 -8.27 -1.55 5.41
C TYR A 151 -9.61 -1.68 6.15
N SER A 152 -10.19 -0.58 6.67
CA SER A 152 -11.52 -0.64 7.31
C SER A 152 -12.62 -1.04 6.33
N GLN A 153 -12.63 -0.48 5.11
CA GLN A 153 -13.61 -0.84 4.09
C GLN A 153 -13.40 -2.25 3.55
N LEU A 154 -12.14 -2.66 3.34
CA LEU A 154 -11.80 -4.02 2.93
C LEU A 154 -12.22 -5.04 3.99
N GLU A 155 -12.01 -4.74 5.27
CA GLU A 155 -12.43 -5.62 6.37
C GLU A 155 -13.95 -5.75 6.44
N LEU A 156 -14.70 -4.64 6.28
CA LEU A 156 -16.16 -4.68 6.20
C LEU A 156 -16.63 -5.48 4.99
N TYR A 157 -15.99 -5.29 3.83
CA TYR A 157 -16.32 -6.03 2.61
C TYR A 157 -16.07 -7.53 2.79
N ILE A 158 -14.88 -7.92 3.27
CA ILE A 158 -14.53 -9.32 3.57
C ILE A 158 -15.50 -9.89 4.59
N LYS A 159 -15.86 -9.17 5.66
CA LYS A 159 -16.85 -9.65 6.63
C LYS A 159 -18.19 -9.91 5.96
N VAL A 160 -18.75 -8.96 5.22
CA VAL A 160 -20.08 -9.14 4.60
C VAL A 160 -20.10 -10.29 3.59
N PHE A 161 -19.07 -10.42 2.75
CA PHE A 161 -19.04 -11.42 1.68
C PHE A 161 -18.47 -12.78 2.11
N CYS A 162 -17.49 -12.84 3.01
CA CYS A 162 -16.96 -14.10 3.53
C CYS A 162 -17.81 -14.69 4.66
N ILE A 163 -18.58 -13.91 5.42
CA ILE A 163 -19.57 -14.46 6.36
C ILE A 163 -20.77 -15.06 5.58
N SER A 164 -21.09 -14.52 4.39
CA SER A 164 -22.05 -15.17 3.47
C SER A 164 -21.46 -16.40 2.75
N ALA A 165 -20.17 -16.67 2.91
CA ALA A 165 -19.48 -17.87 2.45
C ALA A 165 -19.08 -18.73 3.64
N GLU A 166 -20.02 -19.00 4.55
CA GLU A 166 -19.87 -20.04 5.58
C GLU A 166 -19.87 -21.43 4.89
N PRO A 167 -19.07 -22.39 5.40
CA PRO A 167 -18.41 -23.40 4.59
C PRO A 167 -19.35 -24.53 4.24
N HIS A 168 -19.39 -24.91 2.96
CA HIS A 168 -19.74 -26.29 2.62
C HIS A 168 -18.58 -27.19 3.04
N SER A 169 -18.59 -27.63 4.30
CA SER A 169 -17.83 -28.78 4.76
C SER A 169 -18.30 -29.99 3.95
N ILE A 170 -17.46 -30.43 3.01
CA ILE A 170 -17.60 -31.76 2.41
C ILE A 170 -17.01 -32.74 3.42
N THR A 171 -17.89 -33.39 4.19
CA THR A 171 -17.70 -34.71 4.81
C THR A 171 -19.05 -35.36 4.92
#